data_AF-R6NFS9-F1
#
_entry.id   AF-R6NFS9-F1
#
_cell.length_a   1.000
_cell.length_b   1.000
_cell.length_c   1.000
_cell.angle_alpha   90.00
_cell.angle_beta   90.00
_cell.angle_gamma   90.00
#
_symmetry.space_group_name_H-M   'P 1'
#
loop_
_entity.id
_entity.type
_entity.pdbx_description
1 polymer ?
#
loop_
_entity_poly.entity_id
_entity_poly.type
_entity_poly.pdbx_seq_one_letter_code
_entity_poly.pdbx_strand_id
1 'polypeptide(L)' 'MNYKLKSVNGKVTFLLRTGKDLVKNQMTVASVQHIINNGKLLKSDVEGYPININNKWYFEGILKHTAPKKAECKSEVAE' A
#
# COMPACT_ATOMS: atom_id res chain seq x y z
N MET A 1 3.16 14.97 -2.82
CA MET A 1 3.17 13.82 -1.88
C MET A 1 4.57 13.20 -1.87
N ASN A 2 5.20 13.05 -0.69
CA ASN A 2 6.55 12.48 -0.57
C ASN A 2 6.45 11.08 0.07
N TYR A 3 6.62 10.03 -0.74
CA TYR A 3 6.57 8.63 -0.30
C TYR A 3 7.97 8.02 -0.41
N LYS A 4 8.40 7.30 0.62
CA LYS A 4 9.69 6.60 0.62
C LYS A 4 9.44 5.10 0.72
N LEU A 5 9.72 4.37 -0.35
CA LEU A 5 9.61 2.91 -0.37
C LEU A 5 10.73 2.32 0.50
N LYS A 6 10.40 1.30 1.30
CA LYS A 6 11.39 0.55 2.06
C LYS A 6 11.92 -0.57 1.17
N SER A 7 13.12 -0.39 0.62
CA SER A 7 13.80 -1.43 -0.15
C SER A 7 14.89 -2.10 0.70
N VAL A 8 14.96 -3.43 0.61
CA VAL A 8 16.05 -4.24 1.14
C VAL A 8 16.78 -4.83 -0.06
N ASN A 9 18.05 -4.48 -0.22
CA ASN A 9 18.88 -4.96 -1.33
C ASN A 9 18.31 -4.63 -2.73
N GLY A 10 17.72 -3.44 -2.90
CA GLY A 10 17.09 -3.01 -4.16
C GLY A 10 15.71 -3.61 -4.45
N LYS A 11 15.19 -4.47 -3.56
CA LYS A 11 13.85 -5.06 -3.65
C LYS A 11 12.94 -4.48 -2.57
N VAL A 12 11.72 -4.15 -2.94
CA VAL A 12 10.65 -3.69 -2.06
C VAL A 12 9.71 -4.85 -1.83
N THR A 13 9.38 -5.09 -0.57
CA THR A 13 8.37 -6.06 -0.19
C THR A 13 6.98 -5.47 -0.40
N PHE A 14 6.09 -6.26 -0.98
CA PHE A 14 4.70 -5.91 -1.22
C PHE A 14 3.77 -7.05 -0.81
N LEU A 15 2.53 -6.72 -0.48
CA LEU A 15 1.43 -7.66 -0.36
C LEU A 15 0.52 -7.49 -1.57
N LEU A 16 0.14 -8.62 -2.18
CA LEU A 16 -0.89 -8.68 -3.21
C LEU A 16 -2.16 -9.25 -2.58
N ARG A 17 -3.25 -8.50 -2.61
CA ARG A 17 -4.57 -8.98 -2.21
C ARG A 17 -5.16 -9.84 -3.32
N THR A 18 -5.30 -11.13 -3.05
CA THR A 18 -5.93 -12.11 -3.93
C THR A 18 -7.17 -12.69 -3.23
N GLY A 19 -8.34 -12.12 -3.52
CA GLY A 19 -9.58 -12.51 -2.85
C GLY A 19 -9.53 -12.26 -1.33
N LYS A 20 -9.52 -13.35 -0.54
CA LYS A 20 -9.42 -13.34 0.92
C LYS A 20 -7.97 -13.41 1.45
N ASP A 21 -7.01 -13.74 0.59
CA ASP A 21 -5.63 -13.94 0.97
C ASP A 21 -4.76 -12.75 0.58
N LEU A 22 -3.73 -12.50 1.40
CA LEU A 22 -2.71 -11.49 1.17
C LEU A 22 -1.38 -12.22 0.93
N VAL A 23 -0.92 -12.19 -0.31
CA VAL A 23 0.34 -12.84 -0.70
C VAL A 23 1.48 -11.85 -0.54
N LYS A 24 2.41 -12.15 0.36
CA LYS A 24 3.64 -11.39 0.53
C LYS A 24 4.68 -11.81 -0.50
N ASN A 25 5.16 -10.87 -1.30
CA ASN A 25 6.24 -11.10 -2.25
C ASN A 25 7.14 -9.86 -2.35
N GLN A 26 8.22 -9.93 -3.14
CA GLN A 26 9.18 -8.83 -3.32
C GLN A 26 9.36 -8.51 -4.80
N MET A 27 9.52 -7.22 -5.12
CA MET A 27 9.85 -6.76 -6.48
C MET A 27 10.88 -5.64 -6.45
N THR A 28 11.52 -5.33 -7.56
CA THR A 28 12.49 -4.22 -7.62
C THR A 28 11.81 -2.86 -7.48
N VAL A 29 12.54 -1.88 -6.93
CA VAL A 29 12.04 -0.49 -6.77
C VAL A 29 11.54 0.08 -8.10
N ALA A 30 12.22 -0.23 -9.21
CA ALA A 30 11.83 0.20 -10.54
C ALA A 30 10.45 -0.34 -10.96
N SER A 31 10.17 -1.62 -10.70
CA SER A 31 8.85 -2.21 -10.95
C SER A 31 7.77 -1.57 -10.07
N VAL A 32 8.07 -1.31 -8.79
CA VAL A 32 7.13 -0.61 -7.90
C VAL A 32 6.80 0.76 -8.45
N GLN A 33 7.82 1.56 -8.81
CA GLN A 33 7.65 2.88 -9.40
C GLN A 33 6.77 2.82 -10.66
N HIS A 34 6.96 1.82 -11.52
CA HIS A 34 6.13 1.64 -12.71
C HIS A 34 4.67 1.34 -12.36
N ILE A 35 4.41 0.50 -11.35
CA ILE A 35 3.06 0.18 -10.86
C ILE A 35 2.41 1.40 -10.20
N ILE A 36 3.15 2.20 -9.44
CA ILE A 36 2.64 3.43 -8.84
C ILE A 36 2.28 4.46 -9.92
N ASN A 37 3.12 4.61 -10.95
CA ASN A 37 2.87 5.55 -12.05
C ASN A 37 1.67 5.13 -12.91
N ASN A 38 1.51 3.83 -13.19
CA ASN A 38 0.38 3.32 -13.98
C ASN A 38 -0.88 3.07 -13.14
N GLY A 39 -0.72 2.90 -11.84
CA GLY A 39 -1.80 2.57 -10.91
C GLY A 39 -2.36 3.78 -10.20
N LYS A 40 -3.49 3.57 -9.51
CA LYS A 40 -4.05 4.58 -8.60
C LYS A 40 -3.59 4.32 -7.19
N LEU A 41 -2.91 5.30 -6.61
CA LEU A 41 -2.60 5.29 -5.18
C LEU A 41 -3.87 5.53 -4.39
N LEU A 42 -4.24 4.54 -3.59
CA LEU A 42 -5.43 4.50 -2.77
C LEU A 42 -5.04 4.52 -1.30
N LYS A 43 -6.05 4.73 -0.46
CA LYS A 43 -5.88 4.70 0.98
C LYS A 43 -5.56 3.26 1.42
N SER A 44 -4.46 3.10 2.13
CA SER A 44 -4.09 1.85 2.76
C SER A 44 -4.92 1.63 4.02
N ASP A 45 -5.46 0.43 4.14
CA ASP A 45 -6.18 -0.05 5.33
C ASP A 45 -5.36 -1.13 6.09
N VAL A 46 -4.21 -1.53 5.54
CA VAL A 46 -3.35 -2.57 6.09
C VAL A 46 -2.25 -1.94 6.94
N GLU A 47 -2.22 -2.31 8.22
CA GLU A 47 -1.20 -1.88 9.17
C GLU A 47 0.21 -2.27 8.68
N GLY A 48 1.14 -1.30 8.71
CA GLY A 48 2.52 -1.48 8.22
C GLY A 48 2.72 -1.30 6.71
N TYR A 49 1.63 -1.20 5.91
CA TYR A 49 1.71 -1.00 4.47
C TYR A 49 1.02 0.29 4.02
N PRO A 50 1.66 1.46 4.19
CA PRO A 50 1.00 2.74 3.99
C PRO A 50 0.73 3.06 2.51
N ILE A 51 1.40 2.41 1.56
CA ILE A 51 1.22 2.68 0.13
C ILE A 51 0.34 1.59 -0.46
N ASN A 52 -0.91 1.90 -0.79
CA ASN A 52 -1.78 0.97 -1.52
C ASN A 52 -1.96 1.43 -2.96
N ILE A 53 -1.81 0.52 -3.93
CA ILE A 53 -2.09 0.75 -5.34
C ILE A 53 -3.22 -0.17 -5.79
N ASN A 54 -4.27 0.43 -6.35
CA ASN A 54 -5.39 -0.26 -6.99
C ASN A 54 -6.14 -1.25 -6.07
N ASN A 55 -6.07 -1.04 -4.75
CA ASN A 55 -6.62 -1.89 -3.69
C ASN A 55 -6.12 -3.36 -3.73
N LYS A 56 -5.12 -3.61 -4.57
CA LYS A 56 -4.54 -4.92 -4.86
C LYS A 56 -3.13 -5.01 -4.34
N TRP A 57 -2.33 -3.96 -4.50
CA TRP A 57 -0.92 -3.95 -4.14
C TRP A 57 -0.70 -3.08 -2.92
N TYR A 58 -0.03 -3.59 -1.90
CA TYR A 58 0.31 -2.87 -0.69
C TYR A 58 1.82 -2.90 -0.56
N PHE A 59 2.48 -1.77 -0.41
CA PHE A 59 3.94 -1.67 -0.37
C PHE A 59 4.44 -1.21 1.00
N GLU A 60 5.52 -1.83 1.49
CA GLU A 60 6.22 -1.36 2.68
C GLU A 60 6.95 -0.05 2.38
N GLY A 61 6.78 0.91 3.27
CA GLY A 61 7.41 2.21 3.12
C GLY A 61 7.06 3.15 4.25
N ILE A 62 7.58 4.36 4.13
CA ILE A 62 7.21 5.48 4.97
C ILE A 62 6.48 6.45 4.06
N LEU A 63 5.16 6.54 4.21
CA LEU A 63 4.47 7.75 3.79
C LEU A 63 4.81 8.82 4.81
N LYS A 64 5.57 9.84 4.41
CA LYS A 64 5.68 11.07 5.20
C LYS A 64 4.35 11.81 5.06
N HIS A 65 3.36 11.35 5.82
CA HIS A 65 2.10 12.06 5.97
C HIS A 65 2.31 13.19 6.98
N THR A 66 2.09 14.43 6.57
CA THR A 66 1.15 15.23 7.35
C THR A 66 -0.20 14.47 7.27
N ALA A 67 -0.58 13.82 8.36
CA ALA A 67 -1.88 13.15 8.50
C ALA A 67 -3.01 14.21 8.58
N PRO A 68 -4.30 13.83 8.59
CA PRO A 68 -5.03 12.89 7.74
C PRO A 68 -6.26 13.59 7.11
N LYS A 69 -6.91 13.00 6.10
CA LYS A 69 -8.34 13.29 5.84
C LYS A 69 -9.06 11.98 5.50
N LYS A 70 -10.11 11.70 6.31
CA LYS A 70 -11.11 10.62 6.23
C LYS A 70 -11.45 10.21 4.78
N ALA A 71 -11.62 8.93 4.45
CA ALA A 71 -12.85 8.18 4.73
C ALA A 71 -12.58 6.99 5.66
N GLU A 72 -13.00 7.04 6.93
CA GLU A 72 -14.34 6.72 7.44
C GLU A 72 -14.57 5.20 7.47
N CYS A 73 -14.30 4.62 8.65
CA CYS A 73 -14.91 3.37 9.07
C CYS A 73 -16.43 3.52 8.99
N LYS A 74 -17.10 2.52 8.42
CA LYS A 74 -18.44 2.17 8.89
C LYS A 74 -18.54 0.65 9.02
N SER A 75 -18.01 0.14 10.12
CA SER A 75 -18.59 -1.02 10.80
C SER A 75 -19.68 -0.45 11.69
N GLU A 76 -20.90 -0.39 11.17
CA GLU A 76 -22.11 -0.21 11.98
C GLU A 76 -22.73 -1.60 12.06
N VAL A 77 -22.44 -2.30 13.15
CA VAL A 77 -23.28 -3.41 13.61
C VAL A 77 -24.29 -2.74 14.54
N ALA A 78 -25.51 -2.56 14.05
CA ALA A 78 -26.66 -2.20 14.86
C ALA A 78 -27.57 -3.44 14.91
N GLU A 79 -27.71 -4.00 16.10
CA GLU A 79 -28.88 -4.78 16.51
C GLU A 79 -29.65 -3.93 17.53
#